data_AF-A0A9D6P5Y1-F1
#
_entry.id   AF-A0A9D6P5Y1-F1
#
_cell.length_a   1.000
_cell.length_b   1.000
_cell.length_c   1.000
_cell.angle_alpha   90.00
_cell.angle_beta   90.00
_cell.angle_gamma   90.00
#
_symmetry.space_group_name_H-M   'P 1'
#
loop_
_entity.id
_entity.type
_entity.pdbx_description
1 polymer ?
#
loop_
_entity_poly.entity_id
_entity_poly.type
_entity_poly.pdbx_seq_one_letter_code
_entity_poly.pdbx_strand_id
1 'polypeptide(L)' 'MESLRLENIKDFDQTEAAKKMDVSQSTFQRVLSSAYKKVSLVLVEGRKLRIVGN' A
#
# COMPACT_ATOMS: atom_id res chain seq x y z
N MET A 1 -3.88 3.64 -3.21
CA MET A 1 -3.11 2.72 -2.34
C MET A 1 -2.23 3.55 -1.45
N GLU A 2 -2.81 4.11 -0.39
CA GLU A 2 -2.09 5.06 0.46
C GLU A 2 -0.94 4.41 1.25
N SER A 3 -1.10 3.15 1.66
CA SER A 3 -0.05 2.37 2.35
C SER A 3 1.26 2.28 1.55
N LEU A 4 1.19 1.98 0.25
CA LEU A 4 2.36 1.92 -0.62
C LEU A 4 3.02 3.30 -0.78
N ARG A 5 2.25 4.38 -0.82
CA ARG A 5 2.79 5.75 -0.93
C ARG A 5 3.53 6.14 0.34
N LEU A 6 2.95 5.86 1.50
CA LEU A 6 3.55 6.23 2.79
C LEU A 6 4.84 5.46 3.05
N GLU A 7 4.86 4.16 2.80
CA GLU A 7 6.06 3.35 3.06
C GLU A 7 7.12 3.49 1.97
N ASN A 8 6.75 3.36 0.68
CA ASN A 8 7.74 3.21 -0.39
C ASN A 8 8.11 4.51 -1.13
N ILE A 9 7.35 5.60 -0.91
CA ILE A 9 7.58 6.90 -1.58
C ILE A 9 7.89 7.99 -0.55
N LYS A 10 7.31 7.91 0.65
CA LYS A 10 7.58 8.84 1.74
C LYS A 10 8.54 8.28 2.78
N ASP A 11 9.00 7.04 2.61
CA ASP A 11 9.96 6.36 3.47
C ASP A 11 9.57 6.41 4.96
N PHE A 12 8.27 6.44 5.24
CA PHE A 12 7.79 6.33 6.61
C PHE A 12 7.92 4.88 7.07
N ASP A 13 8.42 4.70 8.29
CA ASP A 13 8.30 3.40 8.93
C ASP A 13 6.83 3.03 9.17
N GLN A 14 6.62 1.76 9.49
CA GLN A 14 5.29 1.19 9.65
C GLN A 14 4.46 1.86 10.75
N THR A 15 5.11 2.38 11.80
CA THR A 15 4.43 3.04 12.91
C THR A 15 3.97 4.43 12.48
N GLU A 16 4.83 5.20 11.84
CA GLU A 16 4.51 6.53 11.32
C GLU A 16 3.44 6.48 10.22
N ALA A 17 3.53 5.49 9.33
CA ALA A 17 2.53 5.28 8.29
C ALA A 17 1.17 4.86 8.86
N ALA A 18 1.15 4.00 9.90
CA ALA A 18 -0.07 3.60 10.58
C ALA A 18 -0.75 4.78 11.30
N LYS A 19 0.03 5.63 11.99
CA LYS A 19 -0.47 6.87 12.60
C LYS A 19 -1.09 7.80 11.56
N LYS A 20 -0.44 7.99 10.40
CA LYS A 20 -0.95 8.85 9.31
C LYS A 20 -2.23 8.32 8.68
N MET A 21 -2.45 7.01 8.73
CA MET A 21 -3.68 6.37 8.26
C MET A 21 -4.75 6.23 9.36
N ASP A 22 -4.47 6.68 10.59
CA ASP A 22 -5.34 6.52 11.75
C ASP A 22 -5.77 5.06 12.00
N VAL A 23 -4.81 4.13 11.92
CA VAL A 23 -5.02 2.70 12.15
C VAL A 23 -3.94 2.10 13.05
N SER A 24 -4.19 0.90 13.57
CA SER A 24 -3.14 0.13 14.23
C SER A 24 -2.03 -0.27 13.25
N GLN A 25 -0.79 -0.41 13.74
CA GLN A 25 0.35 -0.91 12.95
C GLN A 25 0.04 -2.26 12.28
N SER A 26 -0.63 -3.18 12.99
CA SER A 26 -1.07 -4.46 12.44
C SER A 26 -2.10 -4.31 11.30
N THR A 27 -2.99 -3.33 11.39
CA THR A 27 -3.96 -3.03 10.34
C THR A 27 -3.26 -2.43 9.13
N PHE A 28 -2.33 -1.48 9.34
CA PHE A 28 -1.49 -0.95 8.28
C PHE A 28 -0.75 -2.06 7.54
N GLN A 29 -0.11 -3.00 8.27
CA GLN A 29 0.58 -4.13 7.67
C GLN A 29 -0.32 -4.97 6.78
N ARG A 30 -1.54 -5.30 7.22
CA ARG A 30 -2.51 -6.05 6.41
C ARG A 30 -2.90 -5.30 5.13
N VAL A 31 -3.10 -3.99 5.23
CA VAL A 31 -3.44 -3.13 4.08
C VAL A 31 -2.27 -3.07 3.09
N LEU A 32 -1.04 -2.90 3.59
CA LEU A 32 0.17 -2.90 2.78
C LEU A 32 0.38 -4.24 2.06
N SER A 33 0.30 -5.36 2.77
CA SER A 33 0.43 -6.71 2.17
C SER A 33 -0.63 -6.96 1.09
N SER A 34 -1.87 -6.52 1.31
CA SER A 34 -2.94 -6.59 0.31
C SER A 34 -2.64 -5.74 -0.93
N ALA A 35 -2.08 -4.54 -0.73
CA ALA A 35 -1.69 -3.66 -1.81
C ALA A 35 -0.55 -4.27 -2.64
N TYR A 36 0.51 -4.80 -2.00
CA TYR A 36 1.58 -5.52 -2.69
C TYR A 36 1.04 -6.70 -3.49
N LYS A 37 0.19 -7.54 -2.90
CA LYS A 37 -0.41 -8.67 -3.62
C LYS A 37 -1.12 -8.22 -4.90
N LYS A 38 -1.92 -7.15 -4.83
CA LYS A 38 -2.61 -6.60 -6.02
C LYS A 38 -1.62 -6.11 -7.09
N VAL A 39 -0.57 -5.41 -6.68
CA VAL A 39 0.46 -4.91 -7.62
C VAL A 39 1.22 -6.07 -8.25
N SER A 40 1.74 -7.00 -7.45
CA SER A 40 2.45 -8.19 -7.93
C SER A 40 1.61 -8.99 -8.91
N LEU A 41 0.33 -9.15 -8.61
CA LEU A 41 -0.61 -9.88 -9.46
C LEU A 41 -0.81 -9.22 -10.83
N VAL A 42 -0.91 -7.89 -10.87
CA VAL A 42 -1.04 -7.15 -12.12
C VAL A 42 0.25 -7.22 -12.94
N LEU A 43 1.40 -7.08 -12.29
CA LEU A 43 2.71 -7.12 -12.93
C LEU A 43 3.04 -8.52 -13.48
N VAL A 44 2.81 -9.58 -12.71
CA VAL A 44 3.17 -10.96 -13.08
C VAL A 44 2.23 -11.52 -14.14
N GLU A 45 0.92 -11.27 -14.04
CA GLU A 45 -0.06 -11.81 -14.99
C GLU A 45 -0.30 -10.91 -16.21
N GLY A 46 0.36 -9.74 -16.29
CA GLY A 46 0.17 -8.80 -17.40
C GLY A 46 -1.24 -8.21 -17.47
N ARG A 47 -1.94 -8.10 -16.33
CA ARG A 47 -3.28 -7.48 -16.31
C ARG A 47 -3.18 -5.99 -16.64
N LYS A 48 -4.23 -5.41 -17.22
CA LYS A 48 -4.33 -3.95 -17.37
C LYS A 48 -4.39 -3.29 -15.99
N LEU A 49 -3.38 -2.49 -15.66
CA LEU A 49 -3.43 -1.58 -14.52
C LEU A 49 -4.29 -0.37 -14.89
N ARG A 50 -5.43 -0.19 -14.23
CA ARG A 50 -6.23 1.03 -14.33
C ARG A 50 -6.00 1.87 -13.08
N ILE A 51 -5.27 2.97 -13.25
CA ILE A 51 -5.09 3.97 -12.20
C ILE A 51 -6.29 4.91 -12.26
N VAL A 52 -7.09 4.92 -11.20
CA VAL A 52 -8.15 5.90 -10.97
C VAL A 52 -7.65 6.81 -9.85
N GLY A 53 -7.38 8.07 -10.20
CA GLY A 53 -7.05 9.13 -9.25
C GLY A 53 -8.29 9.99 -9.00
N ASN A 54 -8.42 10.44 -7.76
CA ASN A 54 -9.24 11.60 -7.39
C ASN A 54 -8.30 12.76 -7.09
#